data_AF-B9SER5-F1
#
_entry.id   AF-B9SER5-F1
#
_cell.length_a   1.000
_cell.length_b   1.000
_cell.length_c   1.000
_cell.angle_alpha   90.00
_cell.angle_beta   90.00
_cell.angle_gamma   90.00
#
_symmetry.space_group_name_H-M   'P 1'
#
loop_
_entity.id
_entity.type
_entity.pdbx_description
1 polymer ?
#
loop_
_entity_poly.entity_id
_entity_poly.type
_entity_poly.pdbx_seq_one_letter_code
_entity_poly.pdbx_strand_id
1 'polypeptide(L)' 'MATTCDYIRNGKIQVLEDISDGILSIPSAFVGLFKGDNVGKKMVKIADEI' A
#
# COMPACT_ATOMS: atom_id res chain seq x y z
N MET A 1 12.94 8.05 -16.46
CA MET A 1 11.97 7.61 -15.42
C MET A 1 11.53 6.19 -15.75
N ALA A 2 11.23 5.36 -14.76
CA ALA A 2 10.72 4.02 -15.03
C ALA A 2 9.28 4.12 -15.56
N THR A 3 8.99 3.48 -16.70
CA THR A 3 7.69 3.53 -17.40
C THR A 3 6.49 3.29 -16.48
N THR A 4 6.63 2.38 -15.51
CA THR A 4 5.60 2.06 -14.52
C THR A 4 5.23 3.26 -13.64
N CYS A 5 6.21 4.03 -13.17
CA CYS A 5 5.96 5.22 -12.36
C CYS A 5 5.18 6.27 -13.15
N ASP A 6 5.53 6.47 -14.42
CA ASP A 6 4.85 7.44 -15.28
C ASP A 6 3.42 7.00 -15.57
N TYR A 7 3.15 5.71 -15.69
CA TYR A 7 1.78 5.21 -15.89
C TYR A 7 0.92 5.36 -14.64
N ILE A 8 1.46 5.13 -13.45
CA ILE A 8 0.76 5.36 -12.19
C ILE A 8 0.43 6.85 -12.04
N ARG A 9 1.42 7.74 -12.22
CA ARG A 9 1.23 9.20 -12.09
C ARG A 9 0.21 9.78 -13.05
N ASN A 10 0.14 9.24 -14.27
CA ASN A 10 -0.81 9.68 -15.29
C ASN A 10 -2.15 8.92 -15.24
N GLY A 11 -2.40 8.10 -14.21
CA GLY A 11 -3.65 7.35 -14.03
C GLY A 11 -3.90 6.22 -15.04
N LYS A 12 -2.90 5.87 -15.86
CA LYS A 12 -2.97 4.76 -16.82
C LYS A 12 -2.93 3.39 -16.14
N ILE A 13 -2.31 3.32 -14.97
CA ILE A 13 -2.38 2.19 -14.03
C ILE A 13 -2.94 2.73 -12.73
N GLN A 14 -4.00 2.08 -12.22
CA GLN A 14 -4.57 2.38 -10.90
C GLN A 14 -4.15 1.30 -9.92
N VAL A 15 -3.72 1.70 -8.72
CA VAL A 15 -3.33 0.78 -7.65
C VAL A 15 -4.49 0.68 -6.67
N LEU A 16 -4.97 -0.55 -6.44
CA LEU A 16 -5.86 -0.83 -5.32
C LEU A 16 -4.99 -1.00 -4.07
N GLU A 17 -5.19 -0.11 -3.10
CA GLU A 17 -4.41 -0.07 -1.87
C GLU A 17 -5.24 -0.56 -0.68
N ASP A 18 -4.63 -1.34 0.20
CA ASP A 18 -5.15 -1.72 1.50
C ASP A 18 -4.22 -1.11 2.56
N ILE A 19 -4.73 -0.10 3.27
CA ILE A 19 -3.92 0.75 4.15
C ILE A 19 -4.26 0.43 5.60
N SER A 20 -3.23 0.15 6.40
CA SER A 20 -3.32 0.08 7.87
C SER A 20 -2.65 1.32 8.49
N ASP A 21 -3.26 1.91 9.50
CA ASP A 21 -2.75 3.14 10.12
C ASP A 21 -1.86 2.85 11.33
N GLY A 22 -0.71 3.53 11.37
CA GLY A 22 0.18 3.58 12.51
C GLY A 22 1.26 2.50 12.51
N ILE A 23 2.42 2.85 13.08
CA ILE A 23 3.59 1.96 13.14
C ILE A 23 3.32 0.65 13.90
N LEU A 24 2.42 0.69 14.89
CA LEU A 24 2.06 -0.49 15.69
C LEU A 24 1.24 -1.52 14.88
N SER A 25 0.70 -1.15 13.71
CA SER A 25 -0.03 -2.09 12.85
C SER A 25 0.88 -2.94 11.97
N ILE A 26 2.19 -2.67 11.93
CA ILE A 26 3.14 -3.42 11.07
C ILE A 26 3.10 -4.93 11.33
N PRO A 27 3.17 -5.42 12.59
CA PRO A 27 3.18 -6.86 12.84
C PRO A 27 1.91 -7.56 12.34
N SER A 28 0.73 -6.98 12.58
CA SER A 28 -0.55 -7.57 12.14
C SER A 28 -0.73 -7.47 10.63
N ALA A 29 -0.36 -6.34 10.01
CA ALA A 29 -0.41 -6.16 8.56
C ALA A 29 0.51 -7.15 7.82
N PHE A 30 1.71 -7.41 8.36
CA PHE A 30 2.65 -8.38 7.81
C PHE A 30 2.10 -9.80 7.89
N VAL A 31 1.58 -10.21 9.06
CA VAL A 31 0.94 -11.53 9.20
C VAL A 31 -0.27 -11.68 8.26
N GLY A 32 -1.12 -10.66 8.16
CA GLY A 32 -2.28 -10.65 7.29
C GLY A 32 -1.92 -10.76 5.80
N LEU A 33 -0.83 -10.12 5.36
CA LEU A 33 -0.30 -10.25 3.99
C LEU A 33 -0.01 -11.71 3.63
N PHE A 34 0.59 -12.49 4.53
CA PHE A 34 0.89 -13.91 4.28
C PHE A 34 -0.31 -14.84 4.46
N LYS A 35 -1.36 -14.38 5.13
CA LYS A 35 -2.66 -15.07 5.19
C LYS A 35 -3.54 -14.80 3.97
N GLY A 36 -3.22 -13.76 3.18
CA GLY A 36 -4.05 -13.31 2.07
C GLY A 36 -5.24 -12.45 2.52
N ASP A 37 -5.15 -11.83 3.70
CA ASP A 37 -6.22 -10.98 4.24
C ASP A 37 -6.34 -9.64 3.48
N ASN A 38 -5.31 -9.27 2.71
CA ASN A 38 -5.25 -7.99 2.00
C ASN A 38 -6.03 -8.00 0.68
N VAL A 39 -6.64 -6.86 0.36
CA VAL A 39 -7.25 -6.62 -0.95
C VAL A 39 -6.38 -5.62 -1.72
N GLY A 40 -5.57 -6.12 -2.65
CA GLY A 40 -4.61 -5.30 -3.39
C GLY A 40 -3.29 -5.10 -2.63
N LYS A 41 -2.64 -3.95 -2.81
CA LYS A 41 -1.32 -3.66 -2.24
C LYS A 41 -1.44 -3.28 -0.76
N LYS A 42 -0.93 -4.13 0.14
CA LYS A 42 -0.86 -3.83 1.57
C LYS A 42 0.16 -2.72 1.86
N MET A 43 -0.26 -1.69 2.58
CA MET A 43 0.59 -0.58 3.03
C MET A 43 0.32 -0.23 4.49
N VAL A 44 1.33 0.31 5.18
CA VAL A 44 1.17 0.88 6.52
C VAL A 44 1.47 2.37 6.46
N LYS A 45 0.52 3.20 6.87
CA LYS A 45 0.67 4.65 6.93
C LYS A 45 1.32 5.04 8.26
N ILE A 46 2.53 5.62 8.19
CA ILE A 46 3.33 5.95 9.38
C ILE A 46 3.11 7.39 9.84
N ALA A 47 2.78 8.29 8.92
CA ALA A 47 2.51 9.70 9.18
C ALA A 47 1.49 10.24 8.17
N ASP A 48 0.83 11.33 8.52
CA ASP A 48 0.04 12.13 7.57
C ASP A 48 0.98 12.89 6.61
N GLU A 49 0.49 13.13 5.40
CA GLU A 49 1.15 14.07 4.49
C GLU A 49 1.04 15.48 5.07
N ILE A 50 2.16 16.21 5.06
CA ILE A 50 2.25 17.61 5.51
C ILE A 50 1.77 18.53 4.39
#